data_AF-A0AAU7FDW7-F1
#
_entry.id   AF-A0AAU7FDW7-F1
#
_cell.length_a   1.000
_cell.length_b   1.000
_cell.length_c   1.000
_cell.angle_alpha   90.00
_cell.angle_beta   90.00
_cell.angle_gamma   90.00
#
_symmetry.space_group_name_H-M   'P 1'
#
loop_
_entity.id
_entity.type
_entity.pdbx_description
1 polymer ?
#
loop_
_entity_poly.entity_id
_entity_poly.type
_entity_poly.pdbx_seq_one_letter_code
_entity_poly.pdbx_strand_id
1 'polypeptide(L)' 'MRYAIHPIWTTTQRPQTLRYGLYQICQQGEVEIARAIRLSTIENLRQQLICHSKPK' A
#
# COMPACT_ATOMS: atom_id res chain seq x y z
N MET A 1 2.15 -10.13 -10.31
CA MET A 1 2.68 -9.46 -9.09
C MET A 1 1.60 -9.49 -8.00
N ARG A 2 1.98 -9.58 -6.71
CA ARG A 2 1.05 -9.58 -5.58
C ARG A 2 1.30 -8.35 -4.71
N TYR A 3 0.23 -7.71 -4.27
CA TYR A 3 0.28 -6.48 -3.46
C TYR A 3 -0.57 -6.63 -2.20
N ALA A 4 -0.12 -6.06 -1.10
CA ALA A 4 -0.81 -6.00 0.19
C ALA A 4 -0.98 -4.56 0.67
N ILE A 5 -2.02 -4.29 1.46
CA ILE A 5 -2.25 -3.00 2.10
C ILE A 5 -2.22 -3.21 3.61
N HIS A 6 -1.39 -2.46 4.33
CA HIS A 6 -1.31 -2.51 5.78
C HIS A 6 -1.70 -1.16 6.40
N PRO A 7 -2.45 -1.15 7.52
CA PRO A 7 -2.62 0.06 8.32
C PRO A 7 -1.28 0.45 8.96
N ILE A 8 -0.89 1.72 8.82
CA ILE A 8 0.30 2.29 9.43
C ILE A 8 -0.15 3.21 10.57
N TRP A 9 0.24 2.84 11.78
CA TRP A 9 0.12 3.68 12.97
C TRP A 9 1.40 4.48 13.15
N THR A 10 1.32 5.79 13.04
CA THR A 10 2.46 6.64 13.43
C THR A 10 2.50 6.70 14.96
N THR A 11 3.58 6.21 15.56
CA THR A 11 3.81 6.20 17.01
C THR A 11 4.12 7.57 17.60
N THR A 12 4.04 8.64 16.81
CA THR A 12 4.13 10.01 17.31
C THR A 12 2.99 10.26 18.30
N GLN A 13 3.27 11.00 19.38
CA GLN A 13 2.42 11.21 20.58
C GLN A 13 0.95 11.66 20.32
N ARG A 14 0.57 11.91 19.06
CA ARG A 14 -0.79 12.17 18.61
C ARG A 14 -1.04 11.45 17.27
N PRO A 15 -1.46 10.18 17.25
CA PRO A 15 -1.89 9.52 16.03
C PRO A 15 -3.26 10.09 15.63
N GLN A 16 -3.28 11.26 15.01
CA GLN A 16 -4.53 11.91 14.59
C GLN A 16 -5.09 11.30 13.30
N THR A 17 -4.33 10.44 12.62
CA THR A 17 -4.73 9.97 11.29
C THR A 17 -4.16 8.59 11.01
N LEU A 18 -5.05 7.61 10.85
CA LEU A 18 -4.71 6.29 10.32
C LEU A 18 -4.18 6.45 8.90
N ARG A 19 -3.02 5.85 8.61
CA ARG A 19 -2.45 5.79 7.26
C ARG A 19 -2.50 4.37 6.74
N TYR A 20 -2.33 4.21 5.44
CA TYR A 20 -2.32 2.93 4.76
C TYR A 20 -1.07 2.87 3.88
N GLY A 21 -0.27 1.82 4.03
CA GLY A 21 0.86 1.51 3.17
C GLY A 21 0.49 0.46 2.14
N LEU A 22 1.00 0.61 0.92
CA LEU A 22 0.96 -0.38 -0.15
C LEU A 22 2.31 -1.09 -0.22
N TYR A 23 2.27 -2.41 -0.22
CA TYR A 23 3.46 -3.25 -0.21
C TYR A 23 3.43 -4.19 -1.41
N GLN A 24 4.56 -4.28 -2.10
CA GLN A 24 4.80 -5.30 -3.10
C GLN A 24 5.37 -6.55 -2.41
N ILE A 25 4.74 -7.69 -2.64
CA ILE A 25 5.19 -8.97 -2.08
C ILE A 25 6.17 -9.60 -3.08
N CYS A 26 7.42 -9.74 -2.64
CA CYS A 26 8.53 -10.34 -3.39
C CYS A 26 9.04 -11.59 -2.65
N GLN A 27 9.89 -12.39 -3.30
CA GLN A 27 10.50 -13.59 -2.68
C GLN A 27 11.35 -13.24 -1.44
N GLN A 28 11.88 -12.02 -1.38
CA GLN A 28 12.71 -11.52 -0.29
C GLN A 28 11.90 -10.88 0.85
N GLY A 29 10.57 -10.81 0.73
CA GLY A 29 9.68 -10.19 1.70
C GLY A 29 8.78 -9.10 1.10
N GLU A 30 8.27 -8.24 1.97
CA GLU A 30 7.37 -7.14 1.62
C GLU A 30 8.14 -5.83 1.50
N VAL A 31 7.96 -5.12 0.39
CA VAL A 31 8.58 -3.82 0.12
C VAL A 31 7.50 -2.75 0.04
N GLU A 32 7.57 -1.74 0.89
CA GLU A 32 6.65 -0.59 0.80
C GLU A 32 6.93 0.20 -0.48
N ILE A 33 5.90 0.40 -1.30
CA ILE A 33 5.99 1.14 -2.57
C ILE A 33 5.19 2.44 -2.57
N ALA A 34 4.21 2.58 -1.67
CA ALA A 34 3.42 3.81 -1.53
C ALA A 34 2.75 3.88 -0.15
N ARG A 35 2.33 5.10 0.24
CA ARG A 35 1.51 5.33 1.44
C ARG A 35 0.50 6.45 1.22
N ALA A 36 -0.67 6.34 1.82
CA ALA A 36 -1.72 7.35 1.77
C ALA A 36 -2.49 7.46 3.09
N ILE A 37 -3.13 8.60 3.31
CA ILE A 37 -4.05 8.81 4.44
C ILE A 37 -5.40 8.12 4.19
N ARG A 38 -5.88 8.13 2.94
CA ARG A 38 -7.17 7.55 2.57
C ARG A 38 -6.98 6.15 2.01
N LEU A 39 -7.80 5.21 2.48
CA LEU A 39 -7.82 3.84 1.97
C LEU A 39 -8.14 3.82 0.47
N SER A 40 -9.15 4.59 0.03
CA SER A 40 -9.55 4.62 -1.38
C SER A 40 -8.41 5.02 -2.33
N THR A 41 -7.56 5.96 -1.91
CA THR A 41 -6.37 6.36 -2.69
C THR A 41 -5.40 5.20 -2.87
N ILE A 42 -5.15 4.42 -1.81
CA ILE A 42 -4.20 3.31 -1.86
C ILE A 42 -4.77 2.09 -2.61
N GLU A 43 -6.08 1.86 -2.51
CA GLU A 43 -6.77 0.83 -3.28
C GLU A 43 -6.78 1.13 -4.77
N ASN A 44 -7.04 2.39 -5.16
CA ASN A 44 -6.98 2.82 -6.55
C ASN A 44 -5.59 2.58 -7.16
N LEU A 45 -4.53 2.92 -6.43
CA LEU A 45 -3.17 2.67 -6.86
C LEU A 45 -2.89 1.16 -7.02
N ARG A 46 -3.33 0.34 -6.07
CA ARG A 46 -3.21 -1.13 -6.15
C ARG A 46 -3.90 -1.67 -7.41
N GLN A 47 -5.11 -1.21 -7.72
CA GLN A 47 -5.84 -1.65 -8.92
C GLN A 47 -5.11 -1.25 -10.20
N GLN A 48 -4.59 -0.02 -10.28
CA GLN A 48 -3.79 0.44 -11.41
C GLN A 48 -2.56 -0.45 -11.63
N LEU A 49 -1.82 -0.78 -10.56
CA LEU A 49 -0.64 -1.65 -10.65
C LEU A 49 -0.99 -3.07 -11.07
N ILE A 50 -2.10 -3.64 -10.57
CA ILE A 50 -2.59 -4.95 -11.00
C ILE A 50 -2.94 -4.95 -12.49
N CYS A 51 -3.62 -3.91 -12.96
CA CYS A 51 -4.02 -3.79 -14.37
C CYS A 51 -2.81 -3.61 -15.30
N HIS A 52 -1.82 -2.78 -14.92
CA HIS A 52 -0.61 -2.57 -15.72
C HIS A 52 0.36 -3.77 -15.69
N SER A 53 0.27 -4.62 -14.66
CA SER A 53 1.11 -5.82 -14.53
C SER A 53 0.59 -7.03 -15.32
N LYS A 54 -0.57 -6.93 -15.97
CA LYS A 54 -1.06 -8.00 -16.86
C LYS A 54 -0.42 -7.81 -18.24
N PRO A 55 0.46 -8.73 -18.69
CA PRO A 55 0.85 -8.75 -20.10
C PRO A 55 -0.39 -9.03 -20.96
N LYS A 56 -0.46 -8.36 -22.11
CA LYS A 56 -1.46 -8.61 -23.16
C LYS A 56 -1.34 -10.04 -23.69
#